data_AF-T0IHU6-F1
#
_entry.id   AF-T0IHU6-F1
#
_cell.length_a   1.000
_cell.length_b   1.000
_cell.length_c   1.000
_cell.angle_alpha   90.00
_cell.angle_beta   90.00
_cell.angle_gamma   90.00
#
_symmetry.space_group_name_H-M   'P 1'
#
loop_
_entity.id
_entity.type
_entity.pdbx_description
1 polymer ?
#
loop_
_entity_poly.entity_id
_entity_poly.type
_entity_poly.pdbx_seq_one_letter_code
_entity_poly.pdbx_strand_id
1 'polypeptide(L)'
;MLIARSDWKPLLEEIRNGLRDVSTVPTNQPHDAARHSANRAEFDKLLQWARDLRFNEEATDDEVWQSINVHPYFAFVSPPNSDSLDKARQYLSDYRELAQPGWIKSAQAQKYLNDPTAYSNTKKSKLPAIIAAATNLFNRQRLNNQRPLVDILVPKLHRSFSPDDLRAIHRKLKAELGYGPVTRFHLMMDLGLPVVKPDKMLIRTIVRLGLMTHSGDKLNRKPIPLRIDSEIASALGQDDAFTWELQDLLNDMSRETEIPMREIDLLFCKMGMDPSEEEGRPFTICDAKPNCKVCTAHRFCTYGQKHQPMKKAA
;
A
#
# COMPACT_ATOMS: atom_id res chain seq x y z
N MET A 1 4.08 0.08 26.55
CA MET A 1 3.30 -1.17 26.68
C MET A 1 2.85 -1.53 25.28
N LEU A 2 3.06 -2.77 24.83
CA LEU A 2 2.51 -3.22 23.55
C LEU A 2 1.01 -3.50 23.73
N ILE A 3 0.22 -3.33 22.67
CA ILE A 3 -1.20 -3.69 22.67
C ILE A 3 -1.32 -5.22 22.79
N ALA A 4 -2.12 -5.71 23.73
CA ALA A 4 -2.30 -7.14 23.93
C ALA A 4 -3.04 -7.77 22.72
N ARG A 5 -2.78 -9.05 22.43
CA ARG A 5 -3.46 -9.75 21.31
C ARG A 5 -4.98 -9.74 21.45
N SER A 6 -5.49 -9.84 22.68
CA SER A 6 -6.92 -9.73 23.00
C SER A 6 -7.55 -8.40 22.58
N ASP A 7 -6.76 -7.34 22.46
CA ASP A 7 -7.22 -5.99 22.12
C ASP A 7 -7.19 -5.72 20.61
N TRP A 8 -6.63 -6.63 19.78
CA TRP A 8 -6.50 -6.41 18.35
C TRP A 8 -7.84 -6.29 17.63
N LYS A 9 -8.80 -7.18 17.92
CA LYS A 9 -10.13 -7.11 17.30
C LYS A 9 -10.89 -5.84 17.72
N PRO A 10 -11.00 -5.50 19.02
CA PRO A 10 -11.58 -4.22 19.45
C PRO A 10 -10.89 -2.99 18.82
N LEU A 11 -9.57 -3.01 18.70
CA LEU A 11 -8.81 -1.94 18.04
C LEU A 11 -9.24 -1.77 16.56
N LEU A 12 -9.27 -2.85 15.79
CA LEU A 12 -9.64 -2.79 14.37
C LEU A 12 -11.11 -2.37 14.19
N GLU A 13 -12.01 -2.81 15.06
CA GLU A 13 -13.41 -2.37 15.07
C GLU A 13 -13.55 -0.88 15.36
N GLU A 14 -12.79 -0.33 16.32
CA GLU A 14 -12.78 1.10 16.58
C GLU A 14 -12.23 1.92 15.43
N ILE A 15 -11.15 1.47 14.80
CA ILE A 15 -10.59 2.14 13.62
C ILE A 15 -11.62 2.11 12.49
N ARG A 16 -12.24 0.96 12.22
CA ARG A 16 -13.25 0.80 11.17
C ARG A 16 -14.43 1.74 11.40
N ASN A 17 -15.02 1.74 12.59
CA ASN A 17 -16.16 2.60 12.93
C ASN A 17 -15.77 4.08 12.89
N GLY A 18 -14.60 4.43 13.43
CA GLY A 18 -14.08 5.79 13.40
C GLY A 18 -13.86 6.31 11.99
N LEU A 19 -13.28 5.52 11.09
CA LEU A 19 -13.11 5.89 9.69
C LEU A 19 -14.45 6.07 8.97
N ARG A 20 -15.41 5.17 9.23
CA ARG A 20 -16.77 5.25 8.69
C ARG A 20 -17.56 6.47 9.21
N ASP A 21 -17.25 6.94 10.42
CA ASP A 21 -17.83 8.15 10.98
C ASP A 21 -17.12 9.42 10.50
N VAL A 22 -15.79 9.37 10.37
CA VAL A 22 -15.01 10.48 9.79
C VAL A 22 -15.37 10.74 8.34
N SER A 23 -15.75 9.71 7.58
CA SER A 23 -16.30 9.88 6.23
C SER A 23 -17.63 10.65 6.20
N THR A 24 -18.19 10.96 7.37
CA THR A 24 -19.41 11.74 7.56
C THR A 24 -19.25 13.08 8.25
N VAL A 25 -18.03 13.55 8.50
CA VAL A 25 -17.84 14.89 9.05
C VAL A 25 -18.09 15.92 7.92
N PRO A 26 -18.94 16.95 8.13
CA PRO A 26 -19.13 17.99 7.15
C PRO A 26 -17.78 18.62 6.79
N THR A 27 -17.49 18.73 5.49
CA THR A 27 -16.65 19.83 5.00
C THR A 27 -17.37 21.14 5.35
N ASN A 28 -16.77 22.31 5.21
CA ASN A 28 -17.40 23.61 5.56
C ASN A 28 -18.71 23.96 4.79
N GLN A 29 -19.33 22.98 4.14
CA GLN A 29 -20.62 23.01 3.46
C GLN A 29 -21.75 22.54 4.39
N PRO A 30 -22.99 23.00 4.17
CA PRO A 30 -24.16 22.58 4.94
C PRO A 30 -24.31 21.06 4.95
N HIS A 31 -24.86 20.54 6.06
CA HIS A 31 -25.03 19.12 6.35
C HIS A 31 -25.81 18.41 5.24
N ASP A 32 -25.09 17.75 4.32
CA ASP A 32 -25.66 16.92 3.26
C ASP A 32 -25.66 15.45 3.71
N ALA A 33 -26.77 15.04 4.31
CA ALA A 33 -26.96 13.67 4.79
C ALA A 33 -26.84 12.63 3.65
N ALA A 34 -27.24 13.00 2.41
CA ALA A 34 -27.16 12.10 1.27
C ALA A 34 -25.69 11.85 0.87
N ARG A 35 -24.88 12.90 0.81
CA ARG A 35 -23.43 12.77 0.57
C ARG A 35 -22.74 11.93 1.64
N HIS A 36 -23.08 12.11 2.90
CA HIS A 36 -22.53 11.31 4.00
C HIS A 36 -22.88 9.83 3.89
N SER A 37 -24.13 9.52 3.54
CA SER A 37 -24.55 8.13 3.28
C SER A 37 -23.81 7.52 2.09
N ALA A 38 -23.59 8.29 1.01
CA ALA A 38 -22.83 7.85 -0.15
C ALA A 38 -21.36 7.54 0.22
N ASN A 39 -20.71 8.43 0.97
CA ASN A 39 -19.33 8.21 1.42
C ASN A 39 -19.18 6.96 2.29
N ARG A 40 -20.13 6.70 3.20
CA ARG A 40 -20.14 5.45 4.00
C ARG A 40 -20.26 4.22 3.09
N ALA A 41 -21.17 4.27 2.12
CA ALA A 41 -21.37 3.18 1.18
C ALA A 41 -20.11 2.90 0.35
N GLU A 42 -19.41 3.94 -0.13
CA GLU A 42 -18.14 3.78 -0.85
C GLU A 42 -17.02 3.22 0.04
N PHE A 43 -16.92 3.64 1.30
CA PHE A 43 -15.98 3.05 2.25
C PHE A 43 -16.29 1.58 2.53
N ASP A 44 -17.56 1.23 2.71
CA ASP A 44 -18.01 -0.15 2.92
C ASP A 44 -17.72 -1.03 1.69
N LYS A 45 -17.93 -0.52 0.46
CA LYS A 45 -17.53 -1.19 -0.79
C LYS A 45 -16.03 -1.42 -0.86
N LEU A 46 -15.22 -0.43 -0.46
CA LEU A 46 -13.76 -0.54 -0.44
C LEU A 46 -13.28 -1.60 0.56
N LEU A 47 -13.91 -1.66 1.75
CA LEU A 47 -13.64 -2.72 2.74
C LEU A 47 -14.05 -4.09 2.20
N GLN A 48 -15.20 -4.19 1.54
CA GLN A 48 -15.66 -5.45 0.96
C GLN A 48 -14.71 -5.93 -0.15
N TRP A 49 -14.30 -5.04 -1.05
CA TRP A 49 -13.27 -5.33 -2.05
C TRP A 49 -11.96 -5.83 -1.41
N ALA A 50 -11.50 -5.17 -0.34
CA ALA A 50 -10.31 -5.59 0.40
C ALA A 50 -10.48 -7.00 1.01
N ARG A 51 -11.68 -7.34 1.48
CA ARG A 51 -12.01 -8.69 2.00
C ARG A 51 -12.09 -9.74 0.92
N ASP A 52 -12.50 -9.38 -0.29
CA ASP A 52 -12.73 -10.32 -1.38
C ASP A 52 -11.50 -10.50 -2.28
N LEU A 53 -10.50 -9.61 -2.16
CA LEU A 53 -9.27 -9.70 -2.92
C LEU A 53 -8.54 -11.03 -2.63
N ARG A 54 -8.37 -11.86 -3.65
CA ARG A 54 -7.67 -13.13 -3.61
C ARG A 54 -6.63 -13.18 -4.72
N PHE A 55 -5.61 -13.99 -4.49
CA PHE A 55 -4.65 -14.30 -5.54
C PHE A 55 -5.34 -15.02 -6.69
N ASN A 56 -5.26 -14.43 -7.90
CA ASN A 56 -5.81 -15.02 -9.11
C ASN A 56 -4.71 -15.80 -9.85
N GLU A 57 -4.72 -17.13 -9.68
CA GLU A 57 -3.79 -18.03 -10.35
C GLU A 57 -4.04 -18.15 -11.86
N GLU A 58 -5.22 -17.73 -12.33
CA GLU A 58 -5.62 -17.74 -13.74
C GLU A 58 -5.45 -16.36 -14.41
N ALA A 59 -4.80 -15.40 -13.73
CA ALA A 59 -4.56 -14.08 -14.28
C ALA A 59 -3.77 -14.17 -15.60
N THR A 60 -4.30 -13.50 -16.62
CA THR A 60 -3.64 -13.37 -17.92
C THR A 60 -2.35 -12.56 -17.79
N ASP A 61 -1.45 -12.72 -18.76
CA ASP A 61 -0.21 -11.93 -18.81
C ASP A 61 -0.50 -10.43 -18.81
N ASP A 62 -1.55 -10.01 -19.52
CA ASP A 62 -1.91 -8.60 -19.63
C ASP A 62 -2.46 -8.07 -18.30
N GLU A 63 -3.28 -8.83 -17.57
CA GLU A 63 -3.74 -8.48 -16.22
C GLU A 63 -2.56 -8.37 -15.24
N VAL A 64 -1.65 -9.35 -15.24
CA VAL A 64 -0.44 -9.33 -14.40
C VAL A 64 0.42 -8.10 -14.74
N TRP A 65 0.60 -7.82 -16.03
CA TRP A 65 1.38 -6.67 -16.48
C TRP A 65 0.74 -5.33 -16.13
N GLN A 66 -0.60 -5.22 -16.21
CA GLN A 66 -1.31 -4.02 -15.76
C GLN A 66 -1.11 -3.75 -14.28
N SER A 67 -0.96 -4.78 -13.44
CA SER A 67 -0.54 -4.55 -12.05
C SER A 67 0.90 -4.04 -11.96
N ILE A 68 1.81 -4.44 -12.85
CA ILE A 68 3.24 -4.07 -12.79
C ILE A 68 3.53 -2.66 -13.32
N ASN A 69 2.97 -2.32 -14.49
CA ASN A 69 3.50 -1.31 -15.41
C ASN A 69 3.54 0.13 -14.87
N VAL A 70 2.66 0.47 -13.93
CA VAL A 70 2.55 1.84 -13.41
C VAL A 70 2.94 1.98 -11.94
N HIS A 71 3.13 0.89 -11.19
CA HIS A 71 3.49 0.95 -9.77
C HIS A 71 4.74 1.80 -9.44
N PRO A 72 5.80 1.84 -10.26
CA PRO A 72 6.95 2.73 -10.01
C PRO A 72 6.61 4.22 -9.91
N TYR A 73 5.46 4.65 -10.44
CA TYR A 73 5.05 6.06 -10.45
C TYR A 73 4.30 6.53 -9.19
N PHE A 74 3.75 5.62 -8.35
CA PHE A 74 2.97 5.96 -7.14
C PHE A 74 3.55 5.36 -5.87
N ALA A 75 4.70 4.70 -5.95
CA ALA A 75 5.47 4.41 -4.75
C ALA A 75 5.71 5.74 -4.02
N PHE A 76 5.14 5.90 -2.82
CA PHE A 76 5.30 7.04 -1.90
C PHE A 76 4.52 8.33 -2.18
N VAL A 77 3.72 8.39 -3.25
CA VAL A 77 2.92 9.58 -3.59
C VAL A 77 1.48 9.16 -3.76
N SER A 78 0.52 10.00 -3.36
CA SER A 78 -0.86 9.84 -3.78
C SER A 78 -0.90 9.66 -5.30
N PRO A 79 -1.69 8.72 -5.83
CA PRO A 79 -1.86 8.61 -7.27
C PRO A 79 -2.14 10.02 -7.82
N PRO A 80 -1.51 10.44 -8.94
CA PRO A 80 -2.00 11.60 -9.66
C PRO A 80 -3.48 11.38 -9.99
N ASN A 81 -4.19 12.45 -10.39
CA ASN A 81 -5.56 12.32 -10.88
C ASN A 81 -5.71 11.07 -11.78
N SER A 82 -6.82 10.35 -11.62
CA SER A 82 -7.09 9.07 -12.30
C SER A 82 -6.72 9.11 -13.79
N ASP A 83 -6.98 10.23 -14.44
CA ASP A 83 -6.71 10.46 -15.86
C ASP A 83 -5.24 10.27 -16.26
N SER A 84 -4.28 10.70 -15.44
CA SER A 84 -2.85 10.55 -15.74
C SER A 84 -2.41 9.09 -15.61
N LEU A 85 -2.94 8.39 -14.61
CA LEU A 85 -2.73 6.95 -14.43
C LEU A 85 -3.20 6.17 -15.64
N ASP A 86 -4.44 6.42 -16.03
CA ASP A 86 -5.12 5.71 -17.10
C ASP A 86 -4.40 5.94 -18.42
N LYS A 87 -3.92 7.16 -18.67
CA LYS A 87 -3.08 7.45 -19.83
C LYS A 87 -1.77 6.69 -19.83
N ALA A 88 -1.01 6.63 -18.74
CA ALA A 88 0.19 5.79 -18.76
C ALA A 88 -0.13 4.31 -18.89
N ARG A 89 -1.21 3.81 -18.27
CA ARG A 89 -1.64 2.43 -18.46
C ARG A 89 -1.91 2.14 -19.94
N GLN A 90 -2.50 3.08 -20.67
CA GLN A 90 -2.70 2.95 -22.12
C GLN A 90 -1.37 2.87 -22.87
N TYR A 91 -0.45 3.82 -22.66
CA TYR A 91 0.84 3.84 -23.37
C TYR A 91 1.76 2.65 -23.02
N LEU A 92 1.65 2.13 -21.80
CA LEU A 92 2.51 1.09 -21.25
C LEU A 92 1.78 -0.26 -21.13
N SER A 93 0.67 -0.44 -21.83
CA SER A 93 -0.21 -1.61 -21.70
C SER A 93 0.38 -2.89 -22.26
N ASP A 94 1.24 -2.81 -23.29
CA ASP A 94 1.83 -3.99 -23.93
C ASP A 94 3.33 -4.10 -23.62
N TYR A 95 3.68 -5.01 -22.70
CA TYR A 95 5.07 -5.28 -22.36
C TYR A 95 5.87 -5.91 -23.50
N ARG A 96 5.21 -6.58 -24.45
CA ARG A 96 5.86 -7.22 -25.61
C ARG A 96 6.32 -6.15 -26.59
N GLU A 97 5.52 -5.10 -26.75
CA GLU A 97 5.89 -3.89 -27.50
C GLU A 97 7.02 -3.13 -26.80
N LEU A 98 6.88 -2.90 -25.48
CA LEU A 98 7.90 -2.21 -24.66
C LEU A 98 9.26 -2.92 -24.67
N ALA A 99 9.27 -4.25 -24.75
CA ALA A 99 10.46 -5.08 -24.80
C ALA A 99 11.21 -5.03 -26.15
N GLN A 100 10.62 -4.42 -27.19
CA GLN A 100 11.27 -4.37 -28.50
C GLN A 100 12.54 -3.49 -28.45
N PRO A 101 13.65 -3.94 -29.08
CA PRO A 101 14.85 -3.12 -29.18
C PRO A 101 14.57 -1.76 -29.79
N GLY A 102 14.96 -0.70 -29.08
CA GLY A 102 14.78 0.67 -29.57
C GLY A 102 13.38 1.26 -29.35
N TRP A 103 12.48 0.61 -28.60
CA TRP A 103 11.15 1.15 -28.29
C TRP A 103 11.20 2.60 -27.78
N ILE A 104 12.18 2.96 -26.95
CA ILE A 104 12.35 4.34 -26.42
C ILE A 104 12.53 5.41 -27.52
N LYS A 105 12.92 5.02 -28.73
CA LYS A 105 13.07 5.90 -29.90
C LYS A 105 11.84 5.86 -30.83
N SER A 106 10.82 5.05 -30.52
CA SER A 106 9.61 4.90 -31.34
C SER A 106 8.75 6.16 -31.28
N ALA A 107 7.88 6.33 -32.29
CA ALA A 107 6.90 7.41 -32.30
C ALA A 107 5.95 7.34 -31.09
N GLN A 108 5.63 6.13 -30.62
CA GLN A 108 4.79 5.91 -29.44
C GLN A 108 5.48 6.36 -28.16
N ALA A 109 6.76 6.02 -27.98
CA ALA A 109 7.54 6.49 -26.84
C ALA A 109 7.68 8.03 -26.85
N GLN A 110 7.89 8.64 -28.02
CA GLN A 110 7.93 10.10 -28.13
C GLN A 110 6.58 10.73 -27.82
N LYS A 111 5.47 10.13 -28.27
CA LYS A 111 4.12 10.57 -27.92
C LYS A 111 3.91 10.52 -26.41
N TYR A 112 4.26 9.42 -25.76
CA TYR A 112 4.20 9.30 -24.29
C TYR A 112 5.07 10.34 -23.58
N LEU A 113 6.32 10.51 -24.00
CA LEU A 113 7.26 11.47 -23.39
C LEU A 113 6.84 12.93 -23.59
N ASN A 114 6.11 13.23 -24.65
CA ASN A 114 5.64 14.58 -24.95
C ASN A 114 4.22 14.86 -24.46
N ASP A 115 3.50 13.85 -23.96
CA ASP A 115 2.13 14.00 -23.44
C ASP A 115 2.16 14.60 -22.03
N PRO A 116 1.77 15.89 -21.86
CA PRO A 116 1.80 16.55 -20.54
C PRO A 116 0.76 15.98 -19.58
N THR A 117 -0.22 15.24 -20.10
CA THR A 117 -1.30 14.61 -19.33
C THR A 117 -1.02 13.15 -19.02
N ALA A 118 -0.01 12.55 -19.65
CA ALA A 118 0.45 11.23 -19.25
C ALA A 118 1.18 11.36 -17.91
N TYR A 119 2.28 12.13 -17.81
CA TYR A 119 3.02 12.32 -16.55
C TYR A 119 3.86 13.60 -16.48
N SER A 120 4.05 14.13 -15.25
CA SER A 120 4.99 15.22 -14.98
C SER A 120 6.44 14.84 -15.30
N ASN A 121 7.24 15.80 -15.78
CA ASN A 121 8.65 15.59 -16.17
C ASN A 121 9.52 14.89 -15.11
N THR A 122 9.22 15.07 -13.82
CA THR A 122 9.94 14.46 -12.68
C THR A 122 9.84 12.94 -12.63
N LYS A 123 8.80 12.36 -13.24
CA LYS A 123 8.51 10.91 -13.20
C LYS A 123 8.99 10.16 -14.44
N LYS A 124 9.42 10.85 -15.51
CA LYS A 124 10.03 10.24 -16.71
C LYS A 124 11.24 9.36 -16.38
N SER A 125 11.95 9.66 -15.29
CA SER A 125 13.05 8.87 -14.75
C SER A 125 12.69 7.41 -14.42
N LYS A 126 11.40 7.07 -14.30
CA LYS A 126 10.94 5.70 -14.02
C LYS A 126 10.76 4.84 -15.27
N LEU A 127 10.60 5.45 -16.45
CA LEU A 127 10.36 4.73 -17.69
C LEU A 127 11.46 3.70 -18.02
N PRO A 128 12.77 4.00 -17.84
CA PRO A 128 13.81 2.99 -18.08
C PRO A 128 13.65 1.72 -17.23
N ALA A 129 13.21 1.86 -15.97
CA ALA A 129 12.97 0.71 -15.09
C ALA A 129 11.77 -0.14 -15.56
N ILE A 130 10.73 0.50 -16.11
CA ILE A 130 9.56 -0.19 -16.65
C ILE A 130 9.92 -0.94 -17.94
N ILE A 131 10.67 -0.31 -18.84
CA ILE A 131 11.18 -0.96 -20.06
C ILE A 131 12.09 -2.14 -19.70
N ALA A 132 12.97 -1.99 -18.71
CA ALA A 132 13.82 -3.07 -18.24
C ALA A 132 12.99 -4.24 -17.69
N ALA A 133 11.97 -3.96 -16.88
CA ALA A 133 11.06 -4.98 -16.38
C ALA A 133 10.31 -5.70 -17.52
N ALA A 134 9.75 -4.96 -18.48
CA ALA A 134 9.09 -5.52 -19.66
C ALA A 134 10.02 -6.44 -20.46
N THR A 135 11.24 -5.96 -20.72
CA THR A 135 12.27 -6.71 -21.45
C THR A 135 12.65 -8.00 -20.72
N ASN A 136 12.87 -7.93 -19.41
CA ASN A 136 13.21 -9.09 -18.59
C ASN A 136 12.10 -10.13 -18.62
N LEU A 137 10.85 -9.72 -18.38
CA LEU A 137 9.70 -10.63 -18.37
C LEU A 137 9.47 -11.29 -19.73
N PHE A 138 9.53 -10.50 -20.81
CA PHE A 138 9.41 -11.01 -22.18
C PHE A 138 10.49 -12.05 -22.50
N ASN A 139 11.74 -11.76 -22.14
CA ASN A 139 12.85 -12.69 -22.32
C ASN A 139 12.67 -13.95 -21.45
N ARG A 140 12.23 -13.81 -20.21
CA ARG A 140 11.98 -14.94 -19.31
C ARG A 140 10.90 -15.84 -19.88
N GLN A 141 9.78 -15.30 -20.35
CA GLN A 141 8.73 -16.07 -21.01
C GLN A 141 9.25 -16.85 -22.21
N ARG A 142 10.03 -16.20 -23.09
CA ARG A 142 10.65 -16.87 -24.24
C ARG A 142 11.56 -18.03 -23.81
N LEU A 143 12.37 -17.84 -22.78
CA LEU A 143 13.26 -18.88 -22.26
C LEU A 143 12.53 -20.03 -21.55
N ASN A 144 11.25 -19.84 -21.22
CA ASN A 144 10.44 -20.81 -20.49
C ASN A 144 9.20 -21.23 -21.29
N ASN A 145 9.37 -21.40 -22.60
CA ASN A 145 8.33 -21.93 -23.48
C ASN A 145 6.98 -21.19 -23.36
N GLN A 146 7.01 -19.86 -23.24
CA GLN A 146 5.82 -19.01 -23.11
C GLN A 146 4.97 -19.31 -21.87
N ARG A 147 5.60 -19.78 -20.78
CA ARG A 147 4.90 -19.94 -19.49
C ARG A 147 4.27 -18.61 -19.04
N PRO A 148 3.04 -18.59 -18.49
CA PRO A 148 2.36 -17.35 -18.08
C PRO A 148 3.17 -16.53 -17.07
N LEU A 149 2.98 -15.20 -17.05
CA LEU A 149 3.69 -14.29 -16.15
C LEU A 149 3.39 -14.57 -14.68
N VAL A 150 2.15 -14.89 -14.33
CA VAL A 150 1.77 -15.25 -12.95
C VAL A 150 2.62 -16.40 -12.43
N ASP A 151 2.84 -17.38 -13.29
CA ASP A 151 3.60 -18.61 -13.07
C ASP A 151 5.12 -18.35 -12.96
N ILE A 152 5.61 -17.33 -13.66
CA ILE A 152 6.99 -16.87 -13.62
C ILE A 152 7.30 -16.18 -12.29
N LEU A 153 6.39 -15.30 -11.88
CA LEU A 153 6.55 -14.43 -10.74
C LEU A 153 6.19 -15.12 -9.42
N VAL A 154 5.23 -16.04 -9.48
CA VAL A 154 4.69 -16.80 -8.35
C VAL A 154 4.78 -18.31 -8.69
N PRO A 155 6.00 -18.89 -8.66
CA PRO A 155 6.24 -20.24 -9.17
C PRO A 155 5.59 -21.36 -8.36
N LYS A 156 5.09 -21.05 -7.17
CA LYS A 156 4.37 -21.97 -6.29
C LYS A 156 2.94 -21.46 -6.12
N LEU A 157 2.06 -21.90 -7.03
CA LEU A 157 0.63 -21.68 -6.90
C LEU A 157 0.13 -22.59 -5.78
N HIS A 158 -0.07 -22.01 -4.61
CA HIS A 158 -0.62 -22.69 -3.45
C HIS A 158 -1.90 -21.98 -3.03
N ARG A 159 -2.88 -22.74 -2.55
CA ARG A 159 -4.10 -22.17 -1.92
C ARG A 159 -3.78 -21.33 -0.68
N SER A 160 -2.59 -21.52 -0.10
CA SER A 160 -2.07 -20.76 1.04
C SER A 160 -0.58 -20.51 0.87
N PHE A 161 -0.13 -19.27 1.09
CA PHE A 161 1.28 -18.90 1.05
C PHE A 161 1.89 -18.92 2.45
N SER A 162 3.01 -19.63 2.62
CA SER A 162 3.80 -19.51 3.84
C SER A 162 4.59 -18.19 3.85
N PRO A 163 5.05 -17.70 5.02
CA PRO A 163 5.95 -16.54 5.07
C PRO A 163 7.21 -16.70 4.19
N ASP A 164 7.75 -17.92 4.07
CA ASP A 164 8.91 -18.19 3.23
C ASP A 164 8.58 -18.12 1.72
N ASP A 165 7.38 -18.53 1.32
CA ASP A 165 6.92 -18.37 -0.06
C ASP A 165 6.78 -16.89 -0.42
N LEU A 166 6.18 -16.09 0.48
CA LEU A 166 6.06 -14.63 0.29
C LEU A 166 7.43 -13.95 0.20
N ARG A 167 8.39 -14.33 1.03
CA ARG A 167 9.78 -13.85 0.95
C ARG A 167 10.44 -14.26 -0.38
N ALA A 168 10.20 -15.48 -0.84
CA ALA A 168 10.73 -15.95 -2.13
C ALA A 168 10.14 -15.18 -3.31
N ILE A 169 8.82 -14.94 -3.31
CA ILE A 169 8.14 -14.12 -4.32
C ILE A 169 8.67 -12.70 -4.29
N HIS A 170 8.82 -12.08 -3.12
CA HIS A 170 9.38 -10.73 -2.99
C HIS A 170 10.80 -10.62 -3.58
N ARG A 171 11.67 -11.60 -3.32
CA ARG A 171 13.01 -11.67 -3.93
C ARG A 171 12.94 -11.88 -5.44
N LYS A 172 12.02 -12.74 -5.91
CA LYS A 172 11.78 -13.00 -7.33
C LYS A 172 11.39 -11.71 -8.06
N LEU A 173 10.46 -10.94 -7.52
CA LEU A 173 10.05 -9.64 -8.08
C LEU A 173 11.21 -8.64 -8.16
N LYS A 174 12.18 -8.68 -7.23
CA LYS A 174 13.40 -7.85 -7.34
C LYS A 174 14.26 -8.26 -8.53
N ALA A 175 14.47 -9.57 -8.69
CA ALA A 175 15.30 -10.10 -9.76
C ALA A 175 14.70 -9.83 -11.14
N GLU A 176 13.38 -10.02 -11.28
CA GLU A 176 12.70 -9.87 -12.58
C GLU A 176 12.42 -8.39 -12.93
N LEU A 177 11.99 -7.58 -11.95
CA LEU A 177 11.51 -6.21 -12.21
C LEU A 177 12.49 -5.10 -11.82
N GLY A 178 13.45 -5.37 -10.92
CA GLY A 178 14.36 -4.35 -10.40
C GLY A 178 13.70 -3.30 -9.49
N TYR A 179 12.45 -3.54 -9.04
CA TYR A 179 11.69 -2.57 -8.24
C TYR A 179 12.12 -2.54 -6.76
N GLY A 180 11.95 -1.37 -6.13
CA GLY A 180 12.24 -1.14 -4.72
C GLY A 180 11.37 -2.00 -3.78
N PRO A 181 11.77 -2.19 -2.51
CA PRO A 181 11.10 -3.10 -1.58
C PRO A 181 9.61 -2.79 -1.37
N VAL A 182 9.25 -1.52 -1.17
CA VAL A 182 7.85 -1.10 -0.98
C VAL A 182 7.02 -1.33 -2.24
N THR A 183 7.57 -1.01 -3.42
CA THR A 183 6.88 -1.24 -4.71
C THR A 183 6.59 -2.71 -4.94
N ARG A 184 7.51 -3.60 -4.54
CA ARG A 184 7.31 -5.06 -4.62
C ARG A 184 6.18 -5.53 -3.71
N PHE A 185 6.11 -5.03 -2.47
CA PHE A 185 4.96 -5.34 -1.60
C PHE A 185 3.65 -4.80 -2.17
N HIS A 186 3.63 -3.60 -2.75
CA HIS A 186 2.44 -3.06 -3.40
C HIS A 186 1.95 -3.98 -4.53
N LEU A 187 2.87 -4.43 -5.40
CA LEU A 187 2.53 -5.37 -6.45
C LEU A 187 2.03 -6.71 -5.91
N MET A 188 2.68 -7.26 -4.87
CA MET A 188 2.22 -8.49 -4.23
C MET A 188 0.79 -8.36 -3.70
N MET A 189 0.44 -7.22 -3.11
CA MET A 189 -0.93 -6.95 -2.65
C MET A 189 -1.93 -6.87 -3.80
N ASP A 190 -1.58 -6.19 -4.88
CA ASP A 190 -2.47 -6.03 -6.04
C ASP A 190 -2.64 -7.35 -6.80
N LEU A 191 -1.67 -8.26 -6.71
CA LEU A 191 -1.81 -9.65 -7.13
C LEU A 191 -2.68 -10.49 -6.17
N GLY A 192 -3.08 -9.96 -5.01
CA GLY A 192 -3.91 -10.65 -4.03
C GLY A 192 -3.15 -11.54 -3.04
N LEU A 193 -1.83 -11.37 -2.91
CA LEU A 193 -1.03 -12.07 -1.90
C LEU A 193 -1.29 -11.49 -0.49
N PRO A 194 -1.28 -12.32 0.56
CA PRO A 194 -1.52 -11.90 1.94
C PRO A 194 -0.28 -11.19 2.52
N VAL A 195 -0.04 -9.96 2.06
CA VAL A 195 0.97 -9.05 2.57
C VAL A 195 0.38 -7.65 2.73
N VAL A 196 1.11 -6.78 3.41
CA VAL A 196 0.81 -5.34 3.49
C VAL A 196 1.92 -4.53 2.86
N LYS A 197 1.61 -3.30 2.46
CA LYS A 197 2.58 -2.38 1.87
C LYS A 197 3.20 -1.57 3.01
N PRO A 198 4.50 -1.71 3.29
CA PRO A 198 5.16 -0.99 4.38
C PRO A 198 5.44 0.47 3.99
N ASP A 199 4.39 1.24 3.71
CA ASP A 199 4.52 2.67 3.42
C ASP A 199 4.57 3.51 4.70
N LYS A 200 4.93 4.78 4.53
CA LYS A 200 5.04 5.74 5.64
C LYS A 200 3.74 5.92 6.43
N MET A 201 2.57 5.72 5.84
CA MET A 201 1.27 5.90 6.51
C MET A 201 0.98 4.73 7.45
N LEU A 202 1.13 3.51 6.93
CA LEU A 202 0.99 2.28 7.70
C LEU A 202 1.99 2.26 8.85
N ILE A 203 3.28 2.43 8.54
CA ILE A 203 4.37 2.33 9.52
C ILE A 203 4.18 3.34 10.65
N ARG A 204 3.88 4.61 10.32
CA ARG A 204 3.65 5.64 11.34
C ARG A 204 2.50 5.29 12.25
N THR A 205 1.40 4.76 11.70
CA THR A 205 0.23 4.35 12.49
C THR A 205 0.57 3.18 13.41
N ILE A 206 1.22 2.13 12.91
CA ILE A 206 1.68 0.96 13.68
C ILE A 206 2.60 1.36 14.84
N VAL A 207 3.59 2.21 14.56
CA VAL A 207 4.56 2.69 15.57
C VAL A 207 3.86 3.53 16.65
N ARG A 208 2.97 4.45 16.26
CA ARG A 208 2.27 5.34 17.21
C ARG A 208 1.28 4.61 18.10
N LEU A 209 0.58 3.62 17.55
CA LEU A 209 -0.26 2.71 18.34
C LEU A 209 0.58 1.98 19.38
N GLY A 210 1.87 1.73 19.08
CA GLY A 210 2.76 0.94 19.92
C GLY A 210 2.65 -0.55 19.62
N LEU A 211 2.26 -0.90 18.39
CA LEU A 211 2.25 -2.28 17.90
C LEU A 211 3.67 -2.74 17.55
N MET A 212 4.52 -1.84 17.08
CA MET A 212 5.96 -2.05 16.91
C MET A 212 6.73 -0.89 17.56
N THR A 213 7.71 -1.22 18.40
CA THR A 213 8.46 -0.22 19.19
C THR A 213 9.96 -0.30 18.98
N HIS A 214 10.44 -1.27 18.19
CA HIS A 214 11.85 -1.49 17.91
C HIS A 214 12.05 -1.85 16.44
N SER A 215 13.23 -1.56 15.90
CA SER A 215 13.70 -1.98 14.58
C SER A 215 15.10 -2.59 14.68
N GLY A 216 15.58 -3.21 13.59
CA GLY A 216 16.85 -3.92 13.56
C GLY A 216 16.69 -5.42 13.85
N ASP A 217 17.76 -6.17 13.64
CA ASP A 217 17.77 -7.62 13.86
C ASP A 217 17.67 -7.99 15.36
N LYS A 218 17.56 -9.30 15.63
CA LYS A 218 17.45 -9.84 17.01
C LYS A 218 18.60 -9.42 17.94
N LEU A 219 19.79 -9.13 17.40
CA LEU A 219 20.99 -8.76 18.14
C LEU A 219 21.13 -7.24 18.28
N ASN A 220 20.55 -6.46 17.36
CA ASN A 220 20.73 -5.02 17.24
C ASN A 220 19.41 -4.25 17.27
N ARG A 221 18.50 -4.61 18.18
CA ARG A 221 17.20 -3.94 18.31
C ARG A 221 17.39 -2.50 18.83
N LYS A 222 16.94 -1.54 18.05
CA LYS A 222 16.93 -0.11 18.41
C LYS A 222 15.50 0.34 18.67
N PRO A 223 15.24 1.12 19.74
CA PRO A 223 13.92 1.67 19.98
C PRO A 223 13.53 2.66 18.88
N ILE A 224 12.26 2.61 18.46
CA ILE A 224 11.69 3.55 17.49
C ILE A 224 11.01 4.68 18.28
N PRO A 225 11.28 5.97 17.97
CA PRO A 225 10.59 7.07 18.61
C PRO A 225 9.10 7.08 18.24
N LEU A 226 8.21 7.24 19.23
CA LEU A 226 6.77 7.35 18.98
C LEU A 226 6.42 8.57 18.12
N ARG A 227 7.20 9.65 18.24
CA ARG A 227 7.10 10.83 17.38
C ARG A 227 7.91 10.59 16.10
N ILE A 228 7.42 9.67 15.29
CA ILE A 228 7.98 9.35 13.98
C ILE A 228 7.40 10.30 12.91
N ASP A 229 8.26 10.85 12.06
CA ASP A 229 7.89 11.63 10.88
C ASP A 229 7.87 10.77 9.61
N SER A 230 7.63 11.41 8.46
CA SER A 230 7.58 10.71 7.17
C SER A 230 8.94 10.19 6.70
N GLU A 231 10.05 10.81 7.11
CA GLU A 231 11.40 10.40 6.72
C GLU A 231 11.78 9.10 7.43
N ILE A 232 11.64 9.08 8.76
CA ILE A 232 11.93 7.88 9.56
C ILE A 232 10.99 6.74 9.17
N ALA A 233 9.69 7.01 8.98
CA ALA A 233 8.74 5.99 8.55
C ALA A 233 9.08 5.43 7.16
N SER A 234 9.54 6.28 6.23
CA SER A 234 9.98 5.82 4.90
C SER A 234 11.26 4.98 5.00
N ALA A 235 12.22 5.37 5.84
CA ALA A 235 13.45 4.61 6.07
C ALA A 235 13.16 3.21 6.62
N LEU A 236 12.26 3.09 7.61
CA LEU A 236 11.80 1.80 8.13
C LEU A 236 11.12 0.95 7.04
N GLY A 237 10.37 1.56 6.13
CA GLY A 237 9.75 0.86 4.99
C GLY A 237 10.75 0.34 3.96
N GLN A 238 11.99 0.83 3.97
CA GLN A 238 13.09 0.28 3.16
C GLN A 238 13.89 -0.81 3.89
N ASP A 239 13.72 -0.96 5.21
CA ASP A 239 14.46 -1.91 6.02
C ASP A 239 13.85 -3.32 5.92
N ASP A 240 14.59 -4.27 5.37
CA ASP A 240 14.07 -5.63 5.10
C ASP A 240 13.67 -6.36 6.40
N ALA A 241 14.45 -6.23 7.46
CA ALA A 241 14.15 -6.88 8.74
C ALA A 241 12.84 -6.34 9.35
N PHE A 242 12.72 -5.01 9.46
CA PHE A 242 11.52 -4.35 9.97
C PHE A 242 10.29 -4.66 9.12
N THR A 243 10.40 -4.60 7.80
CA THR A 243 9.26 -4.86 6.91
C THR A 243 8.73 -6.28 7.03
N TRP A 244 9.61 -7.27 7.23
CA TRP A 244 9.17 -8.64 7.48
C TRP A 244 8.63 -8.87 8.90
N GLU A 245 9.18 -8.22 9.93
CA GLU A 245 8.55 -8.20 11.27
C GLU A 245 7.14 -7.59 11.21
N LEU A 246 6.94 -6.56 10.38
CA LEU A 246 5.62 -5.98 10.14
C LEU A 246 4.67 -6.98 9.45
N GLN A 247 5.15 -7.73 8.44
CA GLN A 247 4.33 -8.77 7.80
C GLN A 247 3.91 -9.84 8.82
N ASP A 248 4.85 -10.32 9.65
CA ASP A 248 4.59 -11.35 10.65
C ASP A 248 3.55 -10.85 11.68
N LEU A 249 3.71 -9.61 12.17
CA LEU A 249 2.75 -8.98 13.09
C LEU A 249 1.34 -8.90 12.50
N LEU A 250 1.20 -8.43 11.26
CA LEU A 250 -0.13 -8.24 10.67
C LEU A 250 -0.75 -9.54 10.17
N ASN A 251 0.06 -10.54 9.83
CA ASN A 251 -0.41 -11.89 9.58
C ASN A 251 -0.94 -12.54 10.86
N ASP A 252 -0.23 -12.41 11.98
CA ASP A 252 -0.73 -12.83 13.30
C ASP A 252 -2.04 -12.10 13.63
N MET A 253 -2.10 -10.78 13.46
CA MET A 253 -3.33 -10.01 13.66
C MET A 253 -4.48 -10.49 12.78
N SER A 254 -4.22 -10.79 11.51
CA SER A 254 -5.21 -11.32 10.58
C SER A 254 -5.78 -12.65 11.06
N ARG A 255 -4.91 -13.57 11.51
CA ARG A 255 -5.31 -14.88 12.01
C ARG A 255 -6.14 -14.80 13.29
N GLU A 256 -5.72 -13.97 14.26
CA GLU A 256 -6.41 -13.85 15.55
C GLU A 256 -7.77 -13.12 15.43
N THR A 257 -7.91 -12.24 14.45
CA THR A 257 -9.12 -11.41 14.30
C THR A 257 -10.06 -11.89 13.18
N GLU A 258 -9.60 -12.84 12.36
CA GLU A 258 -10.28 -13.31 11.14
C GLU A 258 -10.52 -12.19 10.10
N ILE A 259 -9.77 -11.09 10.21
CA ILE A 259 -9.84 -9.96 9.27
C ILE A 259 -8.69 -10.11 8.27
N PRO A 260 -8.93 -10.12 6.94
CA PRO A 260 -7.86 -10.26 5.95
C PRO A 260 -6.82 -9.15 6.05
N MET A 261 -5.54 -9.50 5.80
CA MET A 261 -4.42 -8.53 5.85
C MET A 261 -4.65 -7.29 4.97
N ARG A 262 -5.34 -7.44 3.82
CA ARG A 262 -5.68 -6.31 2.95
C ARG A 262 -6.64 -5.32 3.60
N GLU A 263 -7.63 -5.80 4.36
CA GLU A 263 -8.51 -4.92 5.12
C GLU A 263 -7.75 -4.24 6.27
N ILE A 264 -6.88 -4.98 6.97
CA ILE A 264 -6.03 -4.42 8.04
C ILE A 264 -5.13 -3.30 7.50
N ASP A 265 -4.46 -3.53 6.37
CA ASP A 265 -3.67 -2.52 5.65
C ASP A 265 -4.52 -1.28 5.33
N LEU A 266 -5.70 -1.49 4.76
CA LEU A 266 -6.60 -0.40 4.39
C LEU A 266 -6.97 0.45 5.62
N LEU A 267 -7.36 -0.19 6.71
CA LEU A 267 -7.75 0.49 7.95
C LEU A 267 -6.60 1.36 8.50
N PHE A 268 -5.39 0.81 8.62
CA PHE A 268 -4.26 1.59 9.13
C PHE A 268 -3.79 2.66 8.15
N CYS A 269 -3.75 2.38 6.84
CA CYS A 269 -3.38 3.35 5.82
C CYS A 269 -4.35 4.54 5.78
N LYS A 270 -5.67 4.28 5.85
CA LYS A 270 -6.69 5.34 5.82
C LYS A 270 -6.62 6.27 7.02
N MET A 271 -6.12 5.81 8.18
CA MET A 271 -5.87 6.72 9.31
C MET A 271 -4.81 7.77 8.98
N GLY A 272 -3.76 7.41 8.24
CA GLY A 272 -2.63 8.29 7.94
C GLY A 272 -2.74 9.07 6.63
N MET A 273 -3.72 8.75 5.78
CA MET A 273 -3.84 9.26 4.41
C MET A 273 -4.23 10.75 4.37
N ASP A 274 -3.69 11.49 3.40
CA ASP A 274 -4.03 12.90 3.15
C ASP A 274 -5.55 13.10 2.93
N PRO A 275 -6.09 14.29 3.24
CA PRO A 275 -7.50 14.59 3.00
C PRO A 275 -7.84 14.50 1.51
N SER A 276 -9.03 14.00 1.22
CA SER A 276 -9.55 13.87 -0.15
C SER A 276 -11.07 14.03 -0.08
N GLU A 277 -11.57 15.19 -0.51
CA GLU A 277 -13.02 15.46 -0.51
C GLU A 277 -13.77 14.51 -1.45
N GLU A 278 -13.18 14.20 -2.61
CA GLU A 278 -13.72 13.26 -3.60
C GLU A 278 -13.95 11.87 -3.00
N GLU A 279 -13.07 11.46 -2.08
CA GLU A 279 -13.18 10.18 -1.39
C GLU A 279 -13.78 10.31 0.03
N GLY A 280 -14.45 11.44 0.30
CA GLY A 280 -15.18 11.67 1.54
C GLY A 280 -14.33 11.83 2.78
N ARG A 281 -13.06 12.22 2.68
CA ARG A 281 -12.12 12.35 3.82
C ARG A 281 -11.70 13.81 4.02
N PRO A 282 -12.41 14.58 4.88
CA PRO A 282 -12.14 16.00 5.05
C PRO A 282 -10.84 16.31 5.80
N PHE A 283 -10.29 15.34 6.56
CA PHE A 283 -9.04 15.52 7.29
C PHE A 283 -8.32 14.18 7.51
N THR A 284 -7.03 14.25 7.83
CA THR A 284 -6.21 13.10 8.21
C THR A 284 -6.21 12.89 9.72
N ILE A 285 -6.37 11.64 10.18
CA ILE A 285 -6.41 11.31 11.62
C ILE A 285 -4.99 11.23 12.19
N CYS A 286 -4.07 10.55 11.50
CA CYS A 286 -2.75 10.15 11.99
C CYS A 286 -1.60 10.59 11.06
N ASP A 287 -1.50 11.90 10.76
CA ASP A 287 -0.37 12.47 10.02
C ASP A 287 0.74 13.03 10.94
N ALA A 288 1.76 13.72 10.42
CA ALA A 288 2.83 14.36 11.19
C ALA A 288 2.31 15.14 12.41
N LYS A 289 1.16 15.82 12.28
CA LYS A 289 0.40 16.42 13.37
C LYS A 289 -0.94 15.69 13.54
N PRO A 290 -1.01 14.60 14.33
CA PRO A 290 -2.21 13.77 14.41
C PRO A 290 -3.36 14.49 15.12
N ASN A 291 -4.58 14.28 14.63
CA ASN A 291 -5.79 14.75 15.28
C ASN A 291 -6.28 13.69 16.28
N CYS A 292 -5.55 13.52 17.38
CA CYS A 292 -5.87 12.49 18.38
C CYS A 292 -7.27 12.66 19.01
N LYS A 293 -7.86 13.86 18.96
CA LYS A 293 -9.20 14.15 19.52
C LYS A 293 -10.33 13.46 18.75
N VAL A 294 -10.13 13.22 17.45
CA VAL A 294 -11.11 12.55 16.58
C VAL A 294 -10.74 11.09 16.31
N CYS A 295 -9.60 10.61 16.84
CA CYS A 295 -9.15 9.24 16.69
C CYS A 295 -9.88 8.33 17.68
N THR A 296 -10.76 7.47 17.21
CA THR A 296 -11.49 6.49 18.04
C THR A 296 -10.54 5.53 18.75
N ALA A 297 -9.48 5.07 18.05
CA ALA A 297 -8.47 4.17 18.58
C ALA A 297 -7.50 4.78 19.63
N HIS A 298 -7.71 6.03 20.05
CA HIS A 298 -6.78 6.73 20.95
C HIS A 298 -6.57 6.00 22.29
N ARG A 299 -7.58 5.26 22.79
CA ARG A 299 -7.47 4.51 24.05
C ARG A 299 -6.47 3.35 23.98
N PHE A 300 -6.23 2.81 22.79
CA PHE A 300 -5.22 1.78 22.54
C PHE A 300 -3.86 2.37 22.16
N CYS A 301 -3.81 3.68 21.86
CA CYS A 301 -2.66 4.31 21.22
C CYS A 301 -1.64 4.82 22.25
N THR A 302 -0.43 4.25 22.24
CA THR A 302 0.67 4.70 23.11
C THR A 302 1.01 6.18 22.89
N TYR A 303 1.01 6.66 21.64
CA TYR A 303 1.24 8.08 21.34
C TYR A 303 0.09 8.96 21.84
N GLY A 304 -1.16 8.56 21.59
CA GLY A 304 -2.36 9.33 21.92
C GLY A 304 -2.53 9.52 23.42
N GLN A 305 -2.27 8.48 24.22
CA GLN A 305 -2.32 8.55 25.68
C GLN A 305 -1.28 9.53 26.27
N LYS A 306 -0.08 9.61 25.69
CA LYS A 306 1.00 10.49 26.16
C LYS A 306 0.85 11.96 25.78
N HIS A 307 0.09 12.25 24.73
CA HIS A 307 -0.03 13.59 24.15
C HIS A 307 -1.44 14.18 24.29
N GLN A 308 -2.25 13.68 25.23
CA GLN A 308 -3.47 14.38 25.59
C GLN A 308 -3.09 15.77 26.14
N PRO A 309 -3.71 16.86 25.67
CA PRO A 309 -3.59 18.13 26.37
C PRO A 309 -4.07 17.86 27.79
N MET A 310 -3.20 18.06 28.79
CA MET A 310 -3.60 17.98 30.19
C MET A 310 -4.86 18.83 30.31
N LYS A 311 -5.99 18.23 30.71
CA LYS A 311 -7.15 19.01 31.10
C LYS A 311 -6.62 19.98 32.14
N LYS A 312 -6.61 21.29 31.84
CA LYS A 312 -6.36 22.30 32.87
C LYS A 312 -7.37 21.99 33.96
N ALA A 313 -6.89 21.61 35.13
CA ALA A 313 -7.76 21.40 36.28
C ALA A 313 -8.59 22.68 36.43
N ALA A 314 -9.91 22.53 36.33
CA ALA A 314 -10.85 23.61 36.57
C ALA A 314 -10.90 23.89 38.08
#